data_AF-A0AAN7ZPI1-F1
#
_entry.id   AF-A0AAN7ZPI1-F1
#
_cell.length_a   1.000
_cell.length_b   1.000
_cell.length_c   1.000
_cell.angle_alpha   90.00
_cell.angle_beta   90.00
_cell.angle_gamma   90.00
#
_symmetry.space_group_name_H-M   'P 1'
#
loop_
_entity.id
_entity.type
_entity.pdbx_description
1 polymer ?
#
loop_
_entity_poly.entity_id
_entity_poly.type
_entity_poly.pdbx_seq_one_letter_code
_entity_poly.pdbx_strand_id
1 'polypeptide(L)'
;MSARQPRFNQHTLIDTTPLPSSIPAVQELGASSAPLLSASFAIGARCKAYNDDYMQCKTEANGRGEESCLREGRKVTRCAGSV
;
A
#
# COMPACT_ATOMS: atom_id res chain seq x y z
N MET A 1 -12.36 2.19 2.49
CA MET A 1 -13.13 1.91 1.25
C MET A 1 -14.24 0.92 1.59
N SER A 2 -15.47 1.17 1.13
CA SER A 2 -16.57 0.24 1.37
C SER A 2 -16.23 -1.10 0.71
N ALA A 3 -16.15 -2.19 1.50
CA ALA A 3 -15.85 -3.54 0.98
C ALA A 3 -16.98 -4.13 0.13
N ARG A 4 -18.05 -3.36 -0.14
CA ARG A 4 -19.27 -3.81 -0.80
C ARG A 4 -19.25 -3.43 -2.28
N GLN A 5 -19.64 -4.38 -3.13
CA GLN A 5 -19.82 -4.12 -4.55
C GLN A 5 -20.93 -3.09 -4.79
N PRO A 6 -20.70 -2.10 -5.67
CA PRO A 6 -21.72 -1.13 -6.02
C PRO A 6 -22.84 -1.78 -6.84
N ARG A 7 -24.10 -1.41 -6.56
CA ARG A 7 -25.29 -1.99 -7.22
C ARG A 7 -26.04 -1.01 -8.14
N PHE A 8 -25.87 0.29 -7.94
CA PHE A 8 -26.55 1.34 -8.70
C PHE A 8 -25.56 2.10 -9.59
N ASN A 9 -26.07 2.99 -10.45
CA ASN A 9 -25.27 3.91 -11.25
C ASN A 9 -24.34 4.73 -10.35
N GLN A 10 -23.04 4.68 -10.65
CA GLN A 10 -22.02 5.42 -9.91
C GLN A 10 -21.32 6.42 -10.81
N HIS A 11 -21.00 7.58 -10.24
CA HIS A 11 -20.05 8.53 -10.82
C HIS A 11 -18.71 8.36 -10.11
N THR A 12 -17.63 8.41 -10.89
CA THR A 12 -16.28 8.39 -10.33
C THR A 12 -15.91 9.82 -9.92
N LEU A 13 -15.84 10.08 -8.62
CA LEU A 13 -15.33 11.35 -8.09
C LEU A 13 -13.84 11.18 -7.79
N ILE A 14 -13.01 12.04 -8.38
CA ILE A 14 -11.56 12.04 -8.19
C ILE A 14 -11.21 13.26 -7.34
N ASP A 15 -10.56 13.02 -6.21
CA ASP A 15 -9.97 14.10 -5.42
C ASP A 15 -8.58 14.45 -5.99
N THR A 16 -8.35 15.74 -6.19
CA THR A 16 -7.09 16.29 -6.73
C THR A 16 -6.19 16.87 -5.63
N THR A 17 -6.58 16.76 -4.35
CA THR A 17 -5.75 17.22 -3.24
C THR A 17 -4.41 16.48 -3.19
N PRO A 18 -3.28 17.20 -3.14
CA PRO A 18 -1.96 16.58 -3.02
C PRO A 18 -1.72 16.10 -1.58
N LEU A 19 -0.76 15.18 -1.43
CA LEU A 19 -0.35 14.68 -0.12
C LEU A 19 0.22 15.83 0.77
N PRO A 20 -0.10 15.88 2.08
CA PRO A 20 0.48 16.86 2.99
C PRO A 20 2.01 16.81 3.02
N SER A 21 2.66 17.97 3.12
CA SER A 21 4.13 18.11 3.11
C SER A 21 4.86 17.43 4.28
N SER A 22 4.15 17.10 5.36
CA SER A 22 4.70 16.35 6.50
C SER A 22 5.03 14.90 6.16
N ILE A 23 4.43 14.35 5.11
CA ILE A 23 4.63 12.96 4.67
C ILE A 23 5.52 12.98 3.43
N PRO A 24 6.75 12.42 3.50
CA PRO A 24 7.64 12.38 2.35
C PRO A 24 7.06 11.50 1.24
N ALA A 25 7.10 12.01 0.00
CA ALA A 25 6.67 11.30 -1.19
C ALA A 25 7.46 10.00 -1.42
N VAL A 26 6.81 9.02 -2.04
CA VAL A 26 7.40 7.73 -2.43
C VAL A 26 7.05 7.42 -3.87
N GLN A 27 7.97 6.73 -4.54
CA GLN A 27 7.77 6.21 -5.87
C GLN A 27 6.85 4.98 -5.80
N GLU A 28 5.71 5.04 -6.48
CA GLU A 28 4.78 3.92 -6.61
C GLU A 28 5.32 2.84 -7.55
N LEU A 29 4.86 1.59 -7.37
CA LEU A 29 5.38 0.40 -8.06
C LEU A 29 5.16 0.40 -9.58
N GLY A 30 4.12 1.06 -10.07
CA GLY A 30 3.84 1.20 -11.51
C GLY A 30 3.58 -0.11 -12.28
N ALA A 31 3.49 -1.27 -11.62
CA ALA A 31 3.31 -2.56 -12.25
C ALA A 31 1.82 -2.97 -12.31
N SER A 32 1.44 -3.66 -13.39
CA SER A 32 0.09 -4.22 -13.55
C SER A 32 -0.05 -5.58 -12.84
N SER A 33 -1.27 -6.14 -12.81
CA SER A 33 -1.57 -7.35 -12.06
C SER A 33 -0.75 -8.57 -12.48
N ALA A 34 -0.52 -8.77 -13.79
CA ALA A 34 0.23 -9.90 -14.32
C ALA A 34 1.72 -9.93 -13.88
N PRO A 35 2.52 -8.87 -14.08
CA PRO A 35 3.92 -8.86 -13.62
C PRO A 35 4.02 -8.94 -12.09
N LEU A 36 3.13 -8.28 -11.34
CA LEU A 36 3.10 -8.39 -9.89
C LEU A 36 2.81 -9.82 -9.41
N LEU A 37 1.88 -10.52 -10.06
CA LEU A 37 1.60 -11.91 -9.74
C LEU A 37 2.82 -12.80 -10.02
N SER A 38 3.49 -12.59 -11.16
CA SER A 38 4.68 -13.36 -11.52
C SER A 38 5.87 -13.16 -10.57
N ALA A 39 6.05 -11.94 -10.05
CA ALA A 39 7.12 -11.58 -9.12
C ALA A 39 6.77 -11.81 -7.63
N SER A 40 5.52 -12.17 -7.32
CA SER A 40 4.99 -12.24 -5.95
C SER A 40 5.85 -13.07 -4.99
N PHE A 41 6.31 -14.24 -5.42
CA PHE A 41 7.17 -15.11 -4.61
C PHE A 41 8.56 -14.50 -4.34
N ALA A 42 9.15 -13.82 -5.33
CA ALA A 42 10.44 -13.16 -5.19
C ALA A 42 10.35 -11.93 -4.26
N ILE A 43 9.29 -11.14 -4.42
CA ILE A 43 8.98 -10.01 -3.53
C ILE A 43 8.76 -10.53 -2.10
N GLY A 44 8.00 -11.62 -1.94
CA GLY A 44 7.75 -12.24 -0.64
C GLY A 44 9.02 -12.72 0.06
N ALA A 45 9.95 -13.34 -0.67
CA ALA A 45 11.21 -13.83 -0.11
C ALA A 45 12.13 -12.68 0.34
N ARG A 46 12.25 -11.61 -0.46
CA ARG A 46 13.14 -10.47 -0.14
C ARG A 46 12.54 -9.52 0.89
N CYS A 47 11.26 -9.23 0.78
CA CYS A 47 10.60 -8.17 1.54
C CYS A 47 9.83 -8.70 2.76
N LYS A 48 10.01 -9.97 3.14
CA LYS A 48 9.29 -10.63 4.23
C LYS A 48 9.27 -9.81 5.51
N ALA A 49 10.43 -9.39 6.00
CA ALA A 49 10.53 -8.66 7.27
C ALA A 49 9.75 -7.33 7.24
N TYR A 50 9.82 -6.59 6.13
CA TYR A 50 9.10 -5.32 6.00
C TYR A 50 7.58 -5.51 5.90
N ASN A 51 7.13 -6.56 5.23
CA ASN A 51 5.72 -6.90 5.11
C ASN A 51 5.15 -7.30 6.47
N ASP A 52 5.87 -8.15 7.21
CA ASP A 52 5.47 -8.61 8.53
C ASP A 52 5.42 -7.44 9.53
N ASP A 53 6.42 -6.54 9.53
CA ASP A 53 6.43 -5.31 10.33
C ASP A 53 5.23 -4.39 10.05
N TYR A 54 4.89 -4.20 8.76
CA TYR A 54 3.75 -3.38 8.37
C TYR A 54 2.42 -3.98 8.87
N MET A 55 2.27 -5.30 8.74
CA MET A 55 1.09 -5.99 9.24
C MET A 55 0.99 -5.94 10.77
N GLN A 56 2.12 -6.10 11.47
CA GLN A 56 2.17 -5.97 12.92
C GLN A 56 1.78 -4.55 13.37
N CYS A 57 2.37 -3.51 12.78
CA CYS A 57 2.00 -2.12 13.06
C CYS A 57 0.50 -1.90 12.86
N LYS A 58 -0.05 -2.41 11.75
CA LYS A 58 -1.48 -2.25 11.44
C LYS A 58 -2.38 -2.93 12.47
N THR A 59 -1.97 -4.10 12.97
CA THR A 59 -2.71 -4.82 14.03
C THR A 59 -2.66 -4.10 15.37
N GLU A 60 -1.50 -3.55 15.76
CA GLU A 60 -1.32 -2.85 17.03
C GLU A 60 -2.02 -1.48 17.06
N ALA A 61 -2.16 -0.83 15.90
CA ALA A 61 -2.76 0.50 15.75
C ALA A 61 -4.30 0.53 15.94
N ASN A 62 -4.97 -0.62 16.11
CA ASN A 62 -6.40 -0.72 16.48
C ASN A 62 -7.34 0.23 15.72
N GLY A 63 -7.23 0.26 14.38
CA GLY A 63 -8.06 1.10 13.51
C GLY A 63 -7.45 2.45 13.11
N ARG A 64 -6.23 2.76 13.58
CA ARG A 64 -5.43 3.91 13.11
C ARG A 64 -4.27 3.50 12.18
N GLY A 65 -4.26 2.25 11.70
CA GLY A 65 -3.15 1.71 10.93
C GLY A 65 -2.89 2.45 9.61
N GLU A 66 -3.94 3.04 9.01
CA GLU A 66 -3.86 3.80 7.77
C GLU A 66 -3.04 5.10 7.90
N GLU A 67 -3.06 5.73 9.07
CA GLU A 67 -2.30 6.97 9.34
C GLU A 67 -0.98 6.69 10.06
N SER A 68 -0.96 5.75 11.01
CA SER A 68 0.19 5.51 11.87
C SER A 68 1.30 4.71 11.19
N CYS A 69 0.96 3.81 10.26
CA CYS A 69 1.91 2.88 9.65
C CYS A 69 2.43 3.33 8.28
N LEU A 70 2.29 4.63 7.95
CA LEU A 70 2.77 5.19 6.69
C LEU A 70 4.30 5.14 6.56
N ARG A 71 5.04 5.00 7.66
CA ARG A 71 6.50 4.84 7.60
C ARG A 71 6.88 3.43 7.14
N GLU A 72 6.22 2.42 7.68
CA GLU A 72 6.43 1.00 7.41
C GLU A 72 5.96 0.67 5.99
N GLY A 73 4.79 1.18 5.59
CA GLY A 73 4.27 1.02 4.22
C GLY A 73 5.25 1.52 3.16
N ARG A 74 5.92 2.66 3.40
CA ARG A 74 6.95 3.17 2.49
C ARG A 74 8.17 2.26 2.36
N LYS A 75 8.56 1.53 3.42
CA LYS A 75 9.65 0.55 3.35
C LYS A 75 9.25 -0.63 2.45
N VAL A 76 8.00 -1.09 2.59
CA VAL A 76 7.44 -2.18 1.75
C VAL A 76 7.47 -1.80 0.28
N THR A 77 6.92 -0.62 -0.09
CA THR A 77 6.88 -0.17 -1.49
C THR A 77 8.28 -0.02 -2.09
N ARG A 78 9.23 0.54 -1.32
CA ARG A 78 10.63 0.66 -1.80
C ARG A 78 11.32 -0.69 -1.98
N CYS A 79 11.05 -1.65 -1.08
CA CYS A 79 11.61 -2.99 -1.21
C CYS A 79 11.06 -3.70 -2.47
N ALA A 80 9.74 -3.64 -2.68
CA ALA A 80 9.09 -4.26 -3.83
C ALA A 80 9.54 -3.63 -5.17
N GLY A 81 9.77 -2.31 -5.22
CA GLY A 81 10.31 -1.65 -6.42
C GLY A 81 11.79 -1.94 -6.72
N SER A 82 12.51 -2.61 -5.81
CA SER A 82 13.92 -2.98 -5.99
C SER A 82 14.16 -4.41 -6.50
N VAL A 83 13.06 -5.16 -6.70
CA VAL A 83 13.04 -6.53 -7.23
C VAL A 83 12.65 -6.49 -8.70
#